data_AF-A0A3Q8XRV6-F1
#
_entry.id   AF-A0A3Q8XRV6-F1
#
_cell.length_a   1.000
_cell.length_b   1.000
_cell.length_c   1.000
_cell.angle_alpha   90.00
_cell.angle_beta   90.00
_cell.angle_gamma   90.00
#
_symmetry.space_group_name_H-M   'P 1'
#
loop_
_entity.id
_entity.type
_entity.pdbx_description
1 polymer ?
#
loop_
_entity_poly.entity_id
_entity_poly.type
_entity_poly.pdbx_seq_one_letter_code
_entity_poly.pdbx_strand_id
1 'polypeptide(L)'
;MREISQRFNAIGWIGIICLLAGPVLSGYAYAGILALAVRTAANPYTALYASTGNSWILMMAGLAMSLLAFPLIVVGRTYEIRTPMSIEQGSNARTEPVLDRRI
;
A
#
# COMPACT_ATOMS: atom_id res chain seq x y z
N MET A 1 -15.34 -15.43 22.09
CA MET A 1 -14.47 -14.26 21.77
C MET A 1 -14.64 -13.97 20.29
N ARG A 2 -14.76 -12.69 19.88
CA ARG A 2 -14.80 -12.34 18.45
C ARG A 2 -13.39 -12.40 17.90
N GLU A 3 -13.20 -13.08 16.78
CA GLU A 3 -11.91 -13.10 16.07
C GLU A 3 -11.95 -11.98 15.03
N ILE A 4 -11.09 -10.97 15.20
CA ILE A 4 -10.92 -9.87 14.25
C ILE A 4 -9.67 -10.20 13.45
N SER A 5 -9.84 -10.54 12.16
CA SER A 5 -8.71 -10.73 11.26
C SER A 5 -8.54 -9.50 10.37
N GLN A 6 -7.32 -8.98 10.30
CA GLN A 6 -6.96 -7.82 9.48
C GLN A 6 -6.22 -8.32 8.25
N ARG A 7 -6.67 -7.89 7.06
CA ARG A 7 -6.04 -8.23 5.78
C ARG A 7 -5.80 -6.97 4.96
N PHE A 8 -4.70 -6.95 4.21
CA PHE A 8 -4.40 -5.89 3.25
C PHE A 8 -4.87 -6.29 1.86
N ASN A 9 -5.61 -5.39 1.20
CA ASN A 9 -5.94 -5.51 -0.21
C ASN A 9 -4.76 -5.02 -1.09
N ALA A 10 -4.92 -5.06 -2.42
CA ALA A 10 -3.89 -4.61 -3.37
C ALA A 10 -3.43 -3.15 -3.14
N ILE A 11 -4.32 -2.24 -2.75
CA ILE A 11 -4.01 -0.83 -2.45
C ILE A 11 -3.13 -0.73 -1.19
N GLY A 12 -3.41 -1.56 -0.17
CA GLY A 12 -2.62 -1.63 1.05
C GLY A 12 -1.19 -2.11 0.78
N TRP A 13 -1.04 -3.11 -0.09
CA TRP A 13 0.26 -3.59 -0.55
C TRP A 13 1.01 -2.55 -1.38
N ILE A 14 0.34 -1.81 -2.26
CA ILE A 14 0.94 -0.69 -3.00
C ILE A 14 1.46 0.37 -2.03
N GLY A 15 0.72 0.68 -0.97
CA GLY A 15 1.17 1.59 0.08
C GLY A 15 2.46 1.11 0.77
N ILE A 16 2.59 -0.19 1.05
CA ILE A 16 3.81 -0.78 1.62
C ILE A 16 4.98 -0.67 0.65
N ILE A 17 4.77 -0.94 -0.64
CA ILE A 17 5.80 -0.80 -1.67
C ILE A 17 6.25 0.65 -1.76
N CYS A 18 5.33 1.61 -1.76
CA CYS A 18 5.63 3.04 -1.75
C CYS A 18 6.45 3.47 -0.53
N LEU A 19 6.17 2.89 0.65
CA LEU A 19 6.90 3.19 1.88
C LEU A 19 8.39 2.84 1.77
N LEU A 20 8.71 1.75 1.06
CA LEU A 20 10.09 1.27 0.89
C LEU A 20 10.75 1.90 -0.34
N ALA A 21 10.05 1.93 -1.47
CA ALA A 21 10.59 2.42 -2.74
C ALA A 21 10.79 3.94 -2.76
N GLY A 22 9.92 4.70 -2.10
CA GLY A 22 9.96 6.16 -2.11
C GLY A 22 11.27 6.75 -1.56
N PRO A 23 11.70 6.40 -0.34
CA PRO A 23 12.96 6.88 0.23
C PRO A 23 14.19 6.41 -0.57
N VAL A 24 14.17 5.17 -1.09
CA VAL A 24 15.25 4.61 -1.90
C VAL A 24 15.42 5.39 -3.21
N LEU A 25 14.31 5.67 -3.90
CA LEU A 25 14.31 6.42 -5.15
C LEU A 25 14.78 7.86 -4.94
N SER A 26 14.31 8.50 -3.86
CA SER A 26 14.73 9.85 -3.49
C SER A 26 16.21 9.90 -3.11
N GLY A 27 16.71 8.92 -2.36
CA GLY A 27 18.12 8.83 -1.98
C GLY A 27 19.04 8.61 -3.18
N TYR A 28 18.66 7.73 -4.11
CA TYR A 28 19.39 7.50 -5.35
C TYR A 28 19.47 8.77 -6.21
N ALA A 29 18.33 9.45 -6.36
CA ALA A 29 18.26 10.71 -7.10
C ALA A 29 19.14 11.81 -6.46
N TYR A 30 19.10 11.92 -5.13
CA TYR A 30 19.92 12.87 -4.37
C TYR A 30 21.42 12.59 -4.54
N ALA A 31 21.84 11.33 -4.49
CA ALA A 31 23.24 10.95 -4.74
C ALA A 31 23.70 11.34 -6.15
N GLY A 32 22.82 11.23 -7.16
CA GLY A 32 23.09 11.69 -8.52
C GLY A 32 23.28 13.21 -8.62
N ILE A 33 22.42 13.98 -7.95
CA ILE A 33 22.52 15.46 -7.88
C ILE A 33 23.84 15.85 -7.19
N LEU A 34 24.16 15.21 -6.06
CA LEU A 34 25.38 15.47 -5.31
C LEU A 34 26.64 15.14 -6.11
N ALA A 35 26.67 13.97 -6.78
CA ALA A 35 27.78 13.56 -7.62
C ALA A 35 28.04 14.57 -8.75
N LEU A 36 26.98 15.15 -9.32
CA LEU A 36 27.13 16.21 -10.29
C LEU A 36 27.67 17.49 -9.65
N ALA A 37 27.12 17.94 -8.52
CA ALA A 37 27.59 19.13 -7.82
C ALA A 37 29.08 19.06 -7.47
N VAL A 38 29.56 17.87 -7.08
CA VAL A 38 30.99 17.62 -6.82
C VAL A 38 31.81 17.72 -8.11
N ARG A 39 31.33 17.17 -9.23
CA ARG A 39 32.02 17.24 -10.53
C ARG A 39 32.07 18.65 -11.10
N THR A 40 31.00 19.43 -10.96
CA THR A 40 30.98 20.83 -11.41
C THR A 40 31.85 21.73 -10.55
N ALA A 41 31.93 21.49 -9.24
CA ALA A 41 32.88 22.16 -8.38
C ALA A 41 34.35 21.84 -8.75
N ALA A 42 34.62 20.59 -9.15
CA ALA A 42 35.95 20.16 -9.59
C ALA A 42 36.31 20.63 -11.01
N ASN A 43 35.32 20.76 -11.91
CA ASN A 43 35.55 21.15 -13.29
C ASN A 43 34.36 21.94 -13.86
N PRO A 44 34.40 23.29 -13.84
CA PRO A 44 33.24 24.14 -14.12
C PRO A 44 32.70 24.00 -15.56
N TYR A 45 33.54 23.59 -16.51
CA TYR A 45 33.13 23.35 -17.90
C TYR A 45 32.19 22.15 -18.09
N THR A 46 32.15 21.22 -17.13
CA THR A 46 31.22 20.08 -17.15
C THR A 46 29.80 20.44 -16.74
N ALA A 47 29.59 21.60 -16.13
CA ALA A 47 28.27 22.09 -15.73
C ALA A 47 27.38 22.43 -16.93
N LEU A 48 27.97 22.85 -18.06
CA LEU A 48 27.25 23.28 -19.25
C LEU A 48 26.50 22.15 -19.98
N TYR A 49 26.87 20.89 -19.74
CA TYR A 49 26.30 19.73 -20.46
C TYR A 49 25.54 18.76 -19.55
N ALA A 50 25.44 19.05 -18.25
CA ALA A 50 24.87 18.13 -17.28
C ALA A 50 23.37 18.41 -17.05
N SER A 51 22.52 17.61 -17.69
CA SER A 51 21.07 17.62 -17.44
C SER A 51 20.74 16.94 -16.11
N THR A 52 20.35 17.71 -15.10
CA THR A 52 19.86 17.20 -13.79
C THR A 52 18.37 16.96 -13.74
N GLY A 53 17.63 17.32 -14.80
CA GLY A 53 16.17 17.29 -14.81
C GLY A 53 15.60 15.92 -14.39
N ASN A 54 16.19 14.84 -14.89
CA ASN A 54 15.75 13.48 -14.55
C ASN A 54 15.94 13.15 -13.07
N SER A 55 17.05 13.58 -12.45
CA SER A 55 17.30 13.34 -11.03
C SER A 55 16.33 14.13 -10.15
N TRP A 56 16.02 15.38 -10.50
CA TRP A 56 15.02 16.16 -9.77
C TRP A 56 13.62 15.54 -9.85
N ILE A 57 13.21 15.06 -11.03
CA ILE A 57 11.92 14.38 -11.21
C ILE A 57 11.86 13.10 -10.36
N LEU A 58 12.92 12.28 -10.39
CA LEU A 58 13.00 11.04 -9.60
C LEU A 58 12.95 11.32 -8.09
N MET A 59 13.59 12.40 -7.63
CA MET A 59 13.55 12.81 -6.23
C MET A 59 12.13 13.18 -5.80
N MET A 60 11.44 14.02 -6.58
CA MET A 60 10.07 14.44 -6.28
C MET A 60 9.10 13.27 -6.34
N ALA A 61 9.27 12.35 -7.30
CA ALA A 61 8.48 11.12 -7.37
C ALA A 61 8.68 10.25 -6.12
N GLY A 62 9.92 10.04 -5.67
CA GLY A 62 10.22 9.27 -4.46
C GLY A 62 9.63 9.89 -3.19
N LEU A 63 9.68 11.22 -3.06
CA LEU A 63 9.04 11.94 -1.97
C LEU A 63 7.51 11.79 -1.99
N ALA A 64 6.89 11.95 -3.16
CA ALA A 64 5.45 11.77 -3.32
C ALA A 64 5.01 10.35 -2.97
N MET A 65 5.74 9.33 -3.41
CA MET A 65 5.49 7.93 -3.02
C MET A 65 5.58 7.74 -1.51
N SER A 66 6.60 8.32 -0.87
CA SER A 66 6.79 8.22 0.59
C SER A 66 5.63 8.88 1.35
N LEU A 67 5.17 10.05 0.88
CA LEU A 67 4.05 10.79 1.48
C LEU A 67 2.72 10.03 1.34
N LEU A 68 2.49 9.41 0.17
CA LEU A 68 1.27 8.67 -0.12
C LEU A 68 1.25 7.25 0.47
N ALA A 69 2.39 6.72 0.89
CA ALA A 69 2.50 5.37 1.43
C ALA A 69 1.55 5.14 2.62
N PHE A 70 1.56 6.03 3.62
CA PHE A 70 0.74 5.89 4.81
C PHE A 70 -0.77 5.91 4.52
N PRO A 71 -1.34 6.89 3.80
CA PRO A 71 -2.77 6.89 3.49
C PRO A 71 -3.19 5.67 2.66
N LEU A 72 -2.36 5.20 1.73
CA LEU A 72 -2.63 3.99 0.95
C LEU A 72 -2.67 2.72 1.82
N ILE A 73 -1.75 2.61 2.78
CA ILE A 73 -1.75 1.51 3.77
C ILE A 73 -3.02 1.55 4.63
N VAL A 74 -3.51 2.72 5.01
CA VAL A 74 -4.72 2.84 5.85
C VAL A 74 -5.98 2.49 5.06
N VAL A 75 -6.15 3.05 3.87
CA VAL A 75 -7.33 2.79 3.00
C VAL A 75 -7.36 1.34 2.51
N GLY A 76 -6.19 0.72 2.33
CA GLY A 76 -6.08 -0.67 1.90
C GLY A 76 -6.34 -1.73 2.98
N ARG A 77 -6.73 -1.34 4.20
CA ARG A 77 -7.07 -2.27 5.28
C ARG A 77 -8.51 -2.75 5.16
N THR A 78 -8.67 -4.07 5.24
CA THR A 78 -9.95 -4.76 5.33
C THR A 78 -10.04 -5.49 6.66
N TYR A 79 -11.16 -5.31 7.36
CA TYR A 79 -11.43 -5.95 8.65
C TYR A 79 -12.49 -7.03 8.45
N GLU A 80 -12.14 -8.28 8.71
CA GLU A 80 -13.11 -9.38 8.75
C GLU A 80 -13.45 -9.67 10.22
N ILE A 81 -14.69 -9.38 10.62
CA ILE A 81 -15.20 -9.69 11.97
C ILE A 81 -15.91 -11.04 11.89
N ARG A 82 -15.27 -12.10 12.40
CA ARG A 82 -15.91 -13.41 12.53
C ARG A 82 -16.65 -13.45 13.87
N THR A 83 -17.98 -13.29 13.83
CA THR A 83 -18.81 -13.69 14.97
C THR A 83 -18.74 -15.21 15.08
N PRO A 84 -18.62 -15.78 16.29
CA PRO A 84 -18.85 -17.20 16.45
C PRO A 84 -20.29 -17.45 15.99
N MET A 85 -20.47 -18.14 14.87
CA MET A 85 -21.76 -18.76 14.58
C MET A 85 -22.05 -19.67 15.78
N SER A 86 -23.13 -19.39 16.50
CA SER A 86 -23.77 -20.46 17.24
C SER A 86 -24.06 -21.54 16.19
N ILE A 87 -23.45 -22.70 16.38
CA ILE A 87 -23.74 -23.91 15.59
C ILE A 87 -25.21 -24.34 15.81
N GLU A 88 -25.94 -23.67 16.70
CA GLU A 88 -27.37 -23.82 16.94
C GLU A 88 -28.17 -22.62 16.41
N GLN A 89 -28.55 -22.64 15.13
CA GLN A 89 -29.87 -22.20 14.63
C GLN A 89 -29.86 -22.17 13.11
N GLY A 90 -30.53 -23.14 12.48
CA GLY A 90 -31.06 -22.95 11.13
C GLY A 90 -31.06 -24.17 10.21
N SER A 91 -30.17 -25.15 10.38
CA SER A 91 -30.15 -26.36 9.53
C SER A 91 -31.03 -27.51 10.05
N ASN A 92 -32.00 -27.23 10.94
CA ASN A 92 -33.12 -28.13 11.23
C ASN A 92 -34.47 -27.51 10.84
N ALA A 93 -34.48 -26.33 10.19
CA ALA A 93 -35.72 -25.71 9.70
C ALA A 93 -36.12 -26.23 8.30
N ARG A 94 -35.87 -27.50 8.01
CA ARG A 94 -36.26 -28.12 6.74
C ARG A 94 -36.53 -29.62 6.92
N THR A 95 -37.69 -29.94 7.49
CA THR A 95 -38.73 -30.87 6.99
C THR A 95 -39.67 -31.23 8.15
N GLU A 96 -40.63 -30.35 8.44
CA GLU A 96 -41.91 -30.81 8.99
C GLU A 96 -42.91 -30.80 7.82
N PRO A 97 -43.38 -31.96 7.31
CA PRO A 97 -44.59 -31.97 6.52
C PRO A 97 -45.77 -31.77 7.48
N VAL A 98 -46.32 -30.56 7.46
CA VAL A 98 -47.71 -30.33 7.88
C VAL A 98 -48.59 -31.11 6.90
N LEU A 99 -49.05 -32.31 7.30
CA LEU A 99 -50.18 -32.97 6.66
C LEU A 99 -51.31 -33.19 7.67
N ASP A 100 -52.24 -32.26 7.57
CA ASP A 100 -53.66 -32.25 7.88
C ASP A 100 -54.28 -33.53 8.47
N ARG A 101 -54.87 -33.36 9.66
CA ARG A 101 -55.69 -34.34 10.36
C ARG A 101 -57.15 -34.07 10.01
N ARG A 102 -57.63 -34.60 8.88
CA ARG A 102 -59.06 -34.77 8.57
C ARG A 102 -59.31 -35.93 7.61
N ILE A 103 -59.48 -37.14 8.14
CA ILE A 103 -60.58 -38.08 7.86
C ILE A 103 -60.78 -38.93 9.12
#